data_AF-A0A1Y1JTR5-F1
#
_entry.id   AF-A0A1Y1JTR5-F1
#
_cell.length_a   1.000
_cell.length_b   1.000
_cell.length_c   1.000
_cell.angle_alpha   90.00
_cell.angle_beta   90.00
_cell.angle_gamma   90.00
#
_symmetry.space_group_name_H-M   'P 1'
#
loop_
_entity.id
_entity.type
_entity.pdbx_description
1 polymer ?
#
loop_
_entity_poly.entity_id
_entity_poly.type
_entity_poly.pdbx_seq_one_letter_code
_entity_poly.pdbx_strand_id
1 'polypeptide(L)'
;MTRILVEANLNGFPSKAYYTRLEGLPDLCFQEPKKEEVKGILESIVEIKYNSQKILNSFCDLSYVGANTDKCFKECDRLYYWIGDMLYNKLGSNDEFYSIFNKLQDGQNMIGSSGQCKCKFPKGVNTDDFETMKTVYDYSLDNATIKEELNEGDISCDEYYMSHLRKYVNKYNDVFRACVYGKTKTYCDEFKRHYPSYMTEIMSNLKFKFNDQIIELIHLNVKTLKLEEKDEIPSASATIIPVYRTFKAFILTVLSLVFVLIFFFFIYKYNPLGTYRRNFMEKYNTIRRYLNDINMHKIMECNFYLNQKISESDHFNLAYYTF
;
A
#
# COMPACT_ATOMS: atom_id res chain seq x y z
N MET A 1 20.04 -1.94 -22.76
CA MET A 1 18.77 -1.18 -22.67
C MET A 1 18.73 -0.61 -21.26
N THR A 2 18.82 0.71 -21.11
CA THR A 2 18.81 1.39 -19.81
C THR A 2 17.46 1.17 -19.13
N ARG A 3 17.45 0.64 -17.91
CA ARG A 3 16.22 0.48 -17.12
C ARG A 3 15.87 1.83 -16.49
N ILE A 4 14.63 2.29 -16.66
CA ILE A 4 14.16 3.56 -16.10
C ILE A 4 13.26 3.27 -14.90
N LEU A 5 13.63 3.79 -13.73
CA LEU A 5 12.82 3.76 -12.52
C LEU A 5 11.91 4.99 -12.47
N VAL A 6 10.61 4.75 -12.31
CA VAL A 6 9.55 5.77 -12.28
C VAL A 6 8.73 5.67 -11.00
N GLU A 7 7.84 6.64 -10.75
CA GLU A 7 6.94 6.63 -9.56
C GLU A 7 6.31 5.27 -9.28
N ALA A 8 5.82 4.58 -10.32
CA ALA A 8 5.18 3.28 -10.15
C ALA A 8 6.11 2.25 -9.50
N ASN A 9 7.43 2.32 -9.68
CA ASN A 9 8.41 1.43 -9.06
C ASN A 9 8.41 1.50 -7.53
N LEU A 10 8.04 2.65 -6.93
CA LEU A 10 7.92 2.81 -5.48
C LEU A 10 6.91 1.83 -4.85
N ASN A 11 5.88 1.41 -5.60
CA ASN A 11 4.90 0.41 -5.15
C ASN A 11 5.51 -1.00 -5.03
N GLY A 12 6.72 -1.23 -5.55
CA GLY A 12 7.46 -2.48 -5.41
C GLY A 12 8.22 -2.60 -4.09
N PHE A 13 8.27 -1.54 -3.28
CA PHE A 13 8.99 -1.55 -2.02
C PHE A 13 8.38 -2.51 -0.99
N PRO A 14 9.21 -3.22 -0.21
CA PRO A 14 8.75 -4.12 0.84
C PRO A 14 7.73 -3.49 1.81
N SER A 15 7.96 -2.24 2.24
CA SER A 15 7.03 -1.49 3.10
C SER A 15 5.62 -1.41 2.50
N LYS A 16 5.52 -1.00 1.22
CA LYS A 16 4.26 -0.90 0.47
C LYS A 16 3.60 -2.26 0.23
N ALA A 17 4.40 -3.30 -0.02
CA ALA A 17 3.90 -4.65 -0.19
C ALA A 17 3.23 -5.18 1.09
N TYR A 18 3.81 -4.92 2.27
CA TYR A 18 3.22 -5.32 3.54
C TYR A 18 1.89 -4.62 3.82
N TYR A 19 1.79 -3.33 3.55
CA TYR A 19 0.55 -2.57 3.70
C TYR A 19 -0.53 -3.06 2.74
N THR A 20 -0.16 -3.31 1.48
CA THR A 20 -1.07 -3.86 0.46
C THR A 20 -1.62 -5.23 0.88
N ARG A 21 -0.81 -6.06 1.54
CA ARG A 21 -1.26 -7.36 2.06
C ARG A 21 -2.31 -7.18 3.16
N LEU A 22 -2.13 -6.23 4.09
CA LEU A 22 -3.10 -5.93 5.15
C LEU A 22 -4.44 -5.43 4.58
N GLU A 23 -4.41 -4.64 3.50
CA GLU A 23 -5.61 -4.18 2.79
C GLU A 23 -6.45 -5.33 2.20
N GLY A 24 -5.80 -6.44 1.82
CA GLY A 24 -6.40 -7.55 1.11
C GLY A 24 -6.66 -8.80 1.96
N LEU A 25 -6.52 -8.73 3.28
CA LEU A 25 -6.77 -9.88 4.15
C LEU A 25 -8.25 -10.31 4.08
N PRO A 26 -8.53 -11.61 3.89
CA PRO A 26 -9.89 -12.12 3.96
C PRO A 26 -10.46 -11.98 5.38
N ASP A 27 -11.76 -12.18 5.55
CA ASP A 27 -12.31 -12.35 6.90
C ASP A 27 -11.67 -13.60 7.52
N LEU A 28 -10.96 -13.42 8.63
CA LEU A 28 -10.26 -14.47 9.37
C LEU A 28 -10.83 -14.64 10.79
N CYS A 29 -11.94 -13.96 11.10
CA CYS A 29 -12.50 -13.89 12.45
C CYS A 29 -13.61 -14.92 12.70
N PHE A 30 -13.75 -15.96 11.87
CA PHE A 30 -14.88 -16.89 11.92
C PHE A 30 -15.06 -17.57 13.28
N GLN A 31 -13.96 -17.88 13.97
CA GLN A 31 -13.97 -18.57 15.26
C GLN A 31 -13.75 -17.62 16.46
N GLU A 32 -13.69 -16.31 16.24
CA GLU A 32 -13.35 -15.34 17.28
C GLU A 32 -14.60 -14.87 18.03
N PRO A 33 -14.80 -15.27 19.31
CA PRO A 33 -16.01 -14.94 20.06
C PRO A 33 -16.19 -13.44 20.30
N LYS A 34 -15.10 -12.68 20.37
CA LYS A 34 -15.11 -11.24 20.64
C LYS A 34 -15.17 -10.37 19.39
N LYS A 35 -15.32 -10.97 18.20
CA LYS A 35 -15.26 -10.23 16.92
C LYS A 35 -16.25 -9.05 16.85
N GLU A 36 -17.49 -9.22 17.28
CA GLU A 36 -18.52 -8.16 17.18
C GLU A 36 -18.29 -7.03 18.19
N GLU A 37 -17.81 -7.37 19.38
CA GLU A 37 -17.43 -6.39 20.41
C GLU A 37 -16.27 -5.51 19.92
N VAL A 38 -15.23 -6.15 19.38
CA VAL A 38 -14.06 -5.44 18.83
C VAL A 38 -14.44 -4.65 17.58
N LYS A 39 -15.30 -5.18 16.71
CA LYS A 39 -15.85 -4.45 15.57
C LYS A 39 -16.56 -3.17 16.02
N GLY A 40 -17.39 -3.25 17.06
CA GLY A 40 -18.05 -2.08 17.64
C GLY A 40 -17.08 -1.02 18.16
N ILE A 41 -15.99 -1.44 18.82
CA ILE A 41 -14.91 -0.53 19.25
C ILE A 41 -14.29 0.16 18.03
N LEU A 42 -13.94 -0.58 16.99
CA LEU A 42 -13.32 -0.04 15.77
C LEU A 42 -14.25 0.92 15.03
N GLU A 43 -15.55 0.60 14.92
CA GLU A 43 -16.54 1.44 14.26
C GLU A 43 -16.88 2.72 15.05
N SER A 44 -16.60 2.73 16.36
CA SER A 44 -16.72 3.92 17.20
C SER A 44 -15.61 4.96 16.95
N ILE A 45 -14.51 4.56 16.30
CA ILE A 45 -13.41 5.44 15.93
C ILE A 45 -13.69 5.99 14.53
N VAL A 46 -14.11 7.25 14.47
CA VAL A 46 -14.65 7.89 13.26
C VAL A 46 -13.67 7.81 12.09
N GLU A 47 -12.38 8.00 12.35
CA GLU A 47 -11.32 8.14 11.35
C GLU A 47 -10.98 6.83 10.62
N ILE A 48 -11.28 5.69 11.26
CA ILE A 48 -11.05 4.34 10.73
C ILE A 48 -12.33 3.55 10.54
N LYS A 49 -13.51 4.16 10.75
CA LYS A 49 -14.80 3.46 10.68
C LYS A 49 -14.99 2.67 9.38
N TYR A 50 -14.61 3.23 8.24
CA TYR A 50 -14.71 2.55 6.94
C TYR A 50 -13.65 1.46 6.72
N ASN A 51 -12.62 1.43 7.57
CA ASN A 51 -11.53 0.45 7.55
C ASN A 51 -11.66 -0.55 8.71
N SER A 52 -12.71 -0.47 9.53
CA SER A 52 -12.90 -1.30 10.74
C SER A 52 -12.77 -2.79 10.44
N GLN A 53 -13.41 -3.27 9.37
CA GLN A 53 -13.35 -4.68 8.97
C GLN A 53 -11.93 -5.11 8.58
N LYS A 54 -11.15 -4.25 7.91
CA LYS A 54 -9.78 -4.57 7.51
C LYS A 54 -8.84 -4.66 8.72
N ILE A 55 -9.04 -3.76 9.68
CA ILE A 55 -8.29 -3.76 10.95
C ILE A 55 -8.66 -5.00 11.77
N LEU A 56 -9.95 -5.33 11.86
CA LEU A 56 -10.43 -6.54 12.53
C LEU A 56 -9.83 -7.81 11.91
N ASN A 57 -9.83 -7.93 10.58
CA ASN A 57 -9.21 -9.05 9.88
C ASN A 57 -7.71 -9.15 10.22
N SER A 58 -7.01 -8.02 10.33
CA SER A 58 -5.60 -7.98 10.72
C SER A 58 -5.38 -8.41 12.18
N PHE A 59 -6.27 -8.06 13.10
CA PHE A 59 -6.22 -8.53 14.49
C PHE A 59 -6.44 -10.04 14.57
N CYS A 60 -7.43 -10.57 13.85
CA CYS A 60 -7.69 -12.00 13.80
C CYS A 60 -6.54 -12.76 13.15
N ASP A 61 -5.90 -12.17 12.14
CA ASP A 61 -4.72 -12.75 11.51
C ASP A 61 -3.56 -12.97 12.50
N LEU A 62 -3.30 -11.95 13.32
CA LEU A 62 -2.30 -12.03 14.39
C LEU A 62 -2.64 -13.10 15.43
N SER A 63 -3.92 -13.42 15.64
CA SER A 63 -4.32 -14.47 16.58
C SER A 63 -3.80 -15.86 16.17
N TYR A 64 -3.46 -16.08 14.90
CA TYR A 64 -2.83 -17.31 14.42
C TYR A 64 -1.30 -17.33 14.60
N VAL A 65 -0.70 -16.25 15.11
CA VAL A 65 0.74 -16.15 15.36
C VAL A 65 1.02 -16.36 16.85
N GLY A 66 2.06 -17.14 17.19
CA GLY A 66 2.47 -17.33 18.58
C GLY A 66 3.00 -16.04 19.23
N ALA A 67 2.68 -15.85 20.51
CA ALA A 67 3.16 -14.72 21.31
C ALA A 67 4.70 -14.69 21.42
N ASN A 68 5.27 -13.50 21.55
CA ASN A 68 6.71 -13.26 21.76
C ASN A 68 7.65 -13.86 20.70
N THR A 69 7.14 -14.07 19.49
CA THR A 69 7.95 -14.52 18.34
C THR A 69 8.40 -13.32 17.50
N ASP A 70 9.52 -13.46 16.79
CA ASP A 70 9.98 -12.46 15.80
C ASP A 70 8.91 -12.13 14.76
N LYS A 71 8.12 -13.14 14.38
CA LYS A 71 6.98 -12.98 13.47
C LYS A 71 5.93 -12.06 14.11
N CYS A 72 5.56 -12.30 15.36
CA CYS A 72 4.62 -11.45 16.09
C CYS A 72 5.09 -9.99 16.15
N PHE A 73 6.35 -9.76 16.54
CA PHE A 73 6.90 -8.40 16.60
C PHE A 73 6.86 -7.69 15.24
N LYS A 74 7.37 -8.34 14.18
CA LYS A 74 7.38 -7.77 12.83
C LYS A 74 5.99 -7.48 12.29
N GLU A 75 5.02 -8.37 12.52
CA GLU A 75 3.65 -8.15 12.05
C GLU A 75 2.94 -7.05 12.85
N CYS A 76 3.22 -6.92 14.15
CA CYS A 76 2.73 -5.81 14.96
C CYS A 76 3.30 -4.45 14.54
N ASP A 77 4.58 -4.41 14.18
CA ASP A 77 5.22 -3.20 13.68
C ASP A 77 4.56 -2.73 12.37
N ARG A 78 4.37 -3.66 11.42
CA ARG A 78 3.67 -3.37 10.15
C ARG A 78 2.26 -2.88 10.40
N LEU A 79 1.54 -3.53 11.31
CA LEU A 79 0.17 -3.16 11.66
C LEU A 79 0.10 -1.76 12.28
N TYR A 80 1.02 -1.43 13.19
CA TYR A 80 1.11 -0.11 13.81
C TYR A 80 1.24 0.99 12.76
N TYR A 81 2.23 0.86 11.85
CA TYR A 81 2.47 1.87 10.84
C TYR A 81 1.38 1.94 9.77
N TRP A 82 0.76 0.80 9.42
CA TRP A 82 -0.36 0.78 8.49
C TRP A 82 -1.60 1.48 9.04
N ILE A 83 -1.98 1.19 10.30
CA ILE A 83 -3.12 1.87 10.93
C ILE A 83 -2.80 3.36 11.13
N GLY A 84 -1.58 3.68 11.56
CA GLY A 84 -1.16 5.06 11.75
C GLY A 84 -1.15 5.89 10.46
N ASP A 85 -0.80 5.29 9.30
CA ASP A 85 -0.88 5.95 7.98
C ASP A 85 -2.32 6.34 7.62
N MET A 86 -3.31 5.53 8.02
CA MET A 86 -4.72 5.85 7.84
C MET A 86 -5.19 7.01 8.72
N LEU A 87 -4.54 7.22 9.85
CA LEU A 87 -4.89 8.21 10.88
C LEU A 87 -4.15 9.53 10.71
N TYR A 88 -2.88 9.48 10.29
CA TYR A 88 -1.94 10.60 10.34
C TYR A 88 -2.48 11.92 9.75
N ASN A 89 -3.18 11.88 8.61
CA ASN A 89 -3.73 13.08 7.96
C ASN A 89 -5.19 13.40 8.35
N LYS A 90 -5.78 12.66 9.28
CA LYS A 90 -7.21 12.78 9.64
C LYS A 90 -7.46 13.35 11.02
N LEU A 91 -6.41 13.51 11.84
CA LEU A 91 -6.54 13.93 13.23
C LEU A 91 -6.25 15.42 13.37
N GLY A 92 -7.05 16.09 14.22
CA GLY A 92 -6.97 17.52 14.46
C GLY A 92 -5.99 17.88 15.57
N SER A 93 -5.61 16.90 16.41
CA SER A 93 -4.71 17.11 17.54
C SER A 93 -3.81 15.90 17.82
N ASN A 94 -2.70 16.17 18.50
CA ASN A 94 -1.69 15.16 18.85
C ASN A 94 -2.17 14.15 19.91
N ASP A 95 -3.09 14.55 20.80
CA ASP A 95 -3.60 13.70 21.88
C ASP A 95 -4.61 12.65 21.37
N GLU A 96 -5.29 12.95 20.27
CA GLU A 96 -6.22 12.01 19.61
C GLU A 96 -5.49 10.75 19.12
N PHE A 97 -4.29 10.90 18.56
CA PHE A 97 -3.52 9.79 18.01
C PHE A 97 -3.23 8.73 19.07
N TYR A 98 -2.70 9.14 20.23
CA TYR A 98 -2.42 8.26 21.36
C TYR A 98 -3.70 7.61 21.92
N SER A 99 -4.78 8.40 22.07
CA SER A 99 -6.06 7.90 22.56
C SER A 99 -6.65 6.80 21.66
N ILE A 100 -6.57 6.98 20.34
CA ILE A 100 -7.01 6.00 19.35
C ILE A 100 -6.17 4.72 19.45
N PHE A 101 -4.84 4.83 19.53
CA PHE A 101 -3.98 3.64 19.66
C PHE A 101 -4.20 2.86 20.96
N ASN A 102 -4.59 3.51 22.05
CA ASN A 102 -5.02 2.79 23.26
C ASN A 102 -6.31 1.99 23.02
N LYS A 103 -7.31 2.58 22.37
CA LYS A 103 -8.55 1.84 22.02
C LYS A 103 -8.28 0.67 21.07
N LEU A 104 -7.38 0.86 20.11
CA LEU A 104 -6.93 -0.19 19.20
C LEU A 104 -6.22 -1.31 19.96
N GLN A 105 -5.35 -0.95 20.91
CA GLN A 105 -4.66 -1.90 21.78
C GLN A 105 -5.65 -2.71 22.63
N ASP A 106 -6.67 -2.06 23.20
CA ASP A 106 -7.71 -2.73 24.00
C ASP A 106 -8.52 -3.70 23.13
N GLY A 107 -8.94 -3.28 21.95
CA GLY A 107 -9.64 -4.16 20.99
C GLY A 107 -8.79 -5.35 20.54
N GLN A 108 -7.51 -5.13 20.24
CA GLN A 108 -6.58 -6.20 19.85
C GLN A 108 -6.36 -7.21 20.98
N ASN A 109 -6.31 -6.73 22.23
CA ASN A 109 -6.15 -7.58 23.40
C ASN A 109 -7.33 -8.53 23.62
N MET A 110 -8.53 -8.17 23.14
CA MET A 110 -9.72 -9.04 23.20
C MET A 110 -9.72 -10.17 22.17
N ILE A 111 -8.98 -10.02 21.05
CA ILE A 111 -8.95 -11.02 19.96
C ILE A 111 -7.90 -12.08 20.24
N GLY A 112 -8.30 -13.34 20.30
CA GLY A 112 -7.39 -14.45 20.54
C GLY A 112 -6.98 -14.64 22.00
N SER A 113 -6.45 -15.83 22.29
CA SER A 113 -6.00 -16.28 23.61
C SER A 113 -4.66 -15.68 24.05
N SER A 114 -4.29 -15.86 25.31
CA SER A 114 -3.06 -15.31 25.91
C SER A 114 -1.75 -15.79 25.27
N GLY A 115 -1.74 -16.99 24.69
CA GLY A 115 -0.58 -17.55 23.97
C GLY A 115 -0.41 -17.04 22.54
N GLN A 116 -1.33 -16.22 22.05
CA GLN A 116 -1.33 -15.69 20.69
C GLN A 116 -0.77 -14.26 20.65
N CYS A 117 -0.39 -13.81 19.45
CA CYS A 117 0.31 -12.55 19.28
C CYS A 117 -0.54 -11.36 19.77
N LYS A 118 0.04 -10.60 20.68
CA LYS A 118 -0.50 -9.33 21.17
C LYS A 118 0.47 -8.22 20.83
N CYS A 119 0.00 -7.24 20.08
CA CYS A 119 0.83 -6.10 19.74
C CYS A 119 1.06 -5.26 20.97
N LYS A 120 2.24 -4.65 21.06
CA LYS A 120 2.52 -3.60 22.01
C LYS A 120 2.76 -2.36 21.18
N PHE A 121 1.73 -1.55 20.99
CA PHE A 121 1.90 -0.33 20.21
C PHE A 121 2.72 0.72 21.00
N PRO A 122 3.58 1.50 20.32
CA PRO A 122 4.27 2.64 20.92
C PRO A 122 3.32 3.57 21.66
N LYS A 123 3.76 4.08 22.82
CA LYS A 123 2.94 4.92 23.71
C LYS A 123 3.42 6.37 23.69
N GLY A 124 2.49 7.31 23.88
CA GLY A 124 2.81 8.74 23.93
C GLY A 124 3.37 9.31 22.64
N VAL A 125 3.17 8.63 21.51
CA VAL A 125 3.60 9.07 20.18
C VAL A 125 2.51 9.98 19.62
N ASN A 126 2.90 11.21 19.29
CA ASN A 126 2.03 12.15 18.57
C ASN A 126 2.13 11.97 17.05
N THR A 127 1.35 12.72 16.28
CA THR A 127 1.27 12.61 14.82
C THR A 127 2.60 12.91 14.11
N ASP A 128 3.34 13.94 14.53
CA ASP A 128 4.63 14.32 13.93
C ASP A 128 5.74 13.31 14.26
N ASP A 129 5.75 12.83 15.50
CA ASP A 129 6.64 11.78 15.99
C ASP A 129 6.35 10.47 15.25
N PHE A 130 5.08 10.14 15.01
CA PHE A 130 4.66 8.99 14.22
C PHE A 130 5.20 9.06 12.78
N GLU A 131 5.03 10.18 12.07
CA GLU A 131 5.53 10.34 10.69
C GLU A 131 7.04 10.14 10.64
N THR A 132 7.72 10.69 11.64
CA THR A 132 9.17 10.58 11.81
C THR A 132 9.60 9.13 12.01
N MET A 133 8.96 8.41 12.94
CA MET A 133 9.21 6.99 13.20
C MET A 133 8.89 6.12 11.99
N LYS A 134 7.77 6.37 11.32
CA LYS A 134 7.34 5.64 10.13
C LYS A 134 8.33 5.76 8.99
N THR A 135 8.84 6.96 8.75
CA THR A 135 9.84 7.18 7.70
C THR A 135 11.09 6.33 7.93
N VAL A 136 11.56 6.24 9.18
CA VAL A 136 12.72 5.41 9.51
C VAL A 136 12.41 3.92 9.33
N TYR A 137 11.24 3.48 9.81
CA TYR A 137 10.81 2.11 9.72
C TYR A 137 10.65 1.65 8.27
N ASP A 138 9.87 2.37 7.46
CA ASP A 138 9.66 2.02 6.05
C ASP A 138 11.01 1.96 5.34
N TYR A 139 11.91 2.93 5.59
CA TYR A 139 13.22 2.94 4.92
C TYR A 139 14.06 1.73 5.31
N SER A 140 14.03 1.34 6.59
CA SER A 140 14.76 0.17 7.07
C SER A 140 14.33 -1.13 6.38
N LEU A 141 13.06 -1.22 5.97
CA LEU A 141 12.54 -2.34 5.18
C LEU A 141 12.96 -2.24 3.70
N ASP A 142 12.95 -1.02 3.16
CA ASP A 142 13.14 -0.79 1.72
C ASP A 142 14.62 -0.69 1.32
N ASN A 143 15.51 -0.42 2.27
CA ASN A 143 16.93 -0.13 2.02
C ASN A 143 17.64 -1.21 1.19
N ALA A 144 17.36 -2.49 1.44
CA ALA A 144 17.96 -3.59 0.67
C ALA A 144 17.53 -3.54 -0.80
N THR A 145 16.22 -3.38 -1.05
CA THR A 145 15.67 -3.23 -2.40
C THR A 145 16.18 -1.98 -3.09
N ILE A 146 16.24 -0.85 -2.39
CA ILE A 146 16.79 0.41 -2.93
C ILE A 146 18.26 0.23 -3.32
N LYS A 147 19.08 -0.39 -2.47
CA LYS A 147 20.49 -0.67 -2.78
C LYS A 147 20.64 -1.60 -3.99
N GLU A 148 19.84 -2.65 -4.07
CA GLU A 148 19.84 -3.59 -5.20
C GLU A 148 19.45 -2.90 -6.50
N GLU A 149 18.33 -2.16 -6.51
CA GLU A 149 17.85 -1.41 -7.67
C GLU A 149 18.82 -0.33 -8.12
N LEU A 150 19.65 0.23 -7.24
CA LEU A 150 20.63 1.27 -7.61
C LEU A 150 22.00 0.69 -8.01
N ASN A 151 22.29 -0.56 -7.66
CA ASN A 151 23.52 -1.24 -8.04
C ASN A 151 23.43 -1.97 -9.38
N GLU A 152 22.21 -2.20 -9.90
CA GLU A 152 22.00 -2.71 -11.25
C GLU A 152 22.49 -1.70 -12.30
N GLY A 153 23.35 -2.17 -13.23
CA GLY A 153 24.17 -1.37 -14.16
C GLY A 153 23.66 0.00 -14.67
N ASP A 154 23.23 0.07 -15.92
CA ASP A 154 22.87 1.34 -16.58
C ASP A 154 21.42 1.70 -16.25
N ILE A 155 21.21 2.24 -15.05
CA ILE A 155 19.89 2.68 -14.55
C ILE A 155 19.77 4.19 -14.59
N SER A 156 18.60 4.64 -15.04
CA SER A 156 18.16 6.02 -14.97
C SER A 156 16.91 6.12 -14.10
N CYS A 157 16.74 7.24 -13.41
CA CYS A 157 15.55 7.53 -12.59
C CYS A 157 14.84 8.74 -13.20
N ASP A 158 13.51 8.73 -13.20
CA ASP A 158 12.78 9.97 -13.42
C ASP A 158 12.94 10.93 -12.22
N GLU A 159 12.60 12.20 -12.44
CA GLU A 159 12.75 13.24 -11.42
C GLU A 159 11.92 12.94 -10.16
N TYR A 160 10.74 12.36 -10.33
CA TYR A 160 9.84 12.06 -9.22
C TYR A 160 10.39 10.96 -8.32
N TYR A 161 10.83 9.84 -8.91
CA TYR A 161 11.46 8.72 -8.22
C TYR A 161 12.72 9.19 -7.47
N MET A 162 13.55 10.00 -8.14
CA MET A 162 14.76 10.56 -7.53
C MET A 162 14.42 11.49 -6.36
N SER A 163 13.45 12.39 -6.53
CA SER A 163 13.01 13.32 -5.48
C SER A 163 12.47 12.56 -4.26
N HIS A 164 11.68 11.52 -4.50
CA HIS A 164 11.14 10.65 -3.45
C HIS A 164 12.26 9.98 -2.65
N LEU A 165 13.19 9.29 -3.34
CA LEU A 165 14.31 8.62 -2.68
C LEU A 165 15.20 9.59 -1.90
N ARG A 166 15.47 10.77 -2.45
CA ARG A 166 16.27 11.80 -1.77
C ARG A 166 15.58 12.29 -0.50
N LYS A 167 14.28 12.59 -0.56
CA LYS A 167 13.49 13.00 0.62
C LYS A 167 13.52 11.90 1.68
N TYR A 168 13.35 10.66 1.26
CA TYR A 168 13.30 9.48 2.11
C TYR A 168 14.62 9.24 2.87
N VAL A 169 15.74 9.23 2.14
CA VAL A 169 17.10 9.06 2.71
C VAL A 169 17.50 10.23 3.59
N ASN A 170 17.23 11.47 3.16
CA ASN A 170 17.57 12.64 3.95
C ASN A 170 16.84 12.63 5.30
N LYS A 171 15.52 12.37 5.28
CA LYS A 171 14.72 12.27 6.50
C LYS A 171 15.22 11.15 7.40
N TYR A 172 15.53 9.96 6.86
CA TYR A 172 16.14 8.87 7.64
C TYR A 172 17.43 9.33 8.33
N ASN A 173 18.34 9.94 7.57
CA ASN A 173 19.65 10.39 8.08
C ASN A 173 19.52 11.47 9.14
N ASP A 174 18.59 12.40 8.98
CA ASP A 174 18.32 13.44 9.98
C ASP A 174 17.79 12.84 11.28
N VAL A 175 16.87 11.88 11.18
CA VAL A 175 16.35 11.15 12.33
C VAL A 175 17.42 10.32 13.01
N PHE A 176 18.24 9.60 12.24
CA PHE A 176 19.37 8.83 12.76
C PHE A 176 20.31 9.73 13.55
N ARG A 177 20.73 10.87 12.97
CA ARG A 177 21.61 11.82 13.66
C ARG A 177 20.98 12.35 14.94
N ALA A 178 19.70 12.72 14.89
CA ALA A 178 18.97 13.23 16.05
C ALA A 178 18.88 12.19 17.18
N CYS A 179 18.61 10.92 16.85
CA CYS A 179 18.43 9.86 17.84
C CYS A 179 19.73 9.22 18.33
N VAL A 180 20.79 9.19 17.53
CA VAL A 180 22.06 8.56 17.89
C VAL A 180 23.05 9.55 18.48
N TYR A 181 23.14 10.77 17.92
CA TYR A 181 24.15 11.77 18.31
C TYR A 181 23.57 13.04 18.94
N GLY A 182 22.28 13.31 18.74
CA GLY A 182 21.60 14.52 19.21
C GLY A 182 21.09 14.43 20.65
N LYS A 183 20.43 15.51 21.10
CA LYS A 183 19.58 15.44 22.30
C LYS A 183 18.39 14.54 21.99
N THR A 184 18.26 13.46 22.75
CA THR A 184 17.21 12.46 22.58
C THR A 184 15.83 13.12 22.54
N LYS A 185 15.16 12.98 21.41
CA LYS A 185 13.73 13.33 21.26
C LYS A 185 12.90 12.19 21.85
N THR A 186 11.70 12.48 22.32
CA THR A 186 10.77 11.50 22.91
C THR A 186 10.53 10.29 21.99
N TYR A 187 10.35 10.54 20.70
CA TYR A 187 10.16 9.47 19.71
C TYR A 187 11.39 8.57 19.55
N CYS A 188 12.61 9.03 19.87
CA CYS A 188 13.82 8.22 19.75
C CYS A 188 13.84 7.08 20.77
N ASP A 189 13.36 7.32 21.98
CA ASP A 189 13.33 6.29 23.04
C ASP A 189 12.29 5.22 22.74
N GLU A 190 11.09 5.63 22.29
CA GLU A 190 10.07 4.69 21.82
C GLU A 190 10.58 3.91 20.60
N PHE A 191 11.18 4.59 19.63
CA PHE A 191 11.71 3.92 18.44
C PHE A 191 12.78 2.91 18.81
N LYS A 192 13.80 3.26 19.61
CA LYS A 192 14.85 2.31 20.01
C LYS A 192 14.31 1.12 20.79
N ARG A 193 13.26 1.33 21.60
CA ARG A 193 12.63 0.27 22.38
C ARG A 193 11.92 -0.75 21.50
N HIS A 194 11.22 -0.29 20.46
CA HIS A 194 10.48 -1.15 19.55
C HIS A 194 11.36 -1.70 18.40
N TYR A 195 12.40 -0.97 18.02
CA TYR A 195 13.16 -1.18 16.77
C TYR A 195 14.68 -1.12 16.96
N PRO A 196 15.27 -1.85 17.93
CA PRO A 196 16.68 -1.70 18.29
C PRO A 196 17.65 -2.00 17.14
N SER A 197 17.23 -2.78 16.14
CA SER A 197 18.05 -3.18 14.99
C SER A 197 17.89 -2.29 13.75
N TYR A 198 16.98 -1.30 13.75
CA TYR A 198 16.70 -0.48 12.55
C TYR A 198 17.47 0.86 12.50
N MET A 199 18.19 1.24 13.56
CA MET A 199 19.08 2.41 13.61
C MET A 199 20.55 2.00 13.81
N THR A 200 21.13 1.31 12.82
CA THR A 200 22.49 0.75 12.95
C THR A 200 23.58 1.59 12.29
N GLU A 201 23.29 2.33 11.21
CA GLU A 201 24.29 3.14 10.49
C GLU A 201 23.70 4.38 9.79
N ILE A 202 24.49 5.46 9.66
CA ILE A 202 24.18 6.58 8.76
C ILE A 202 24.22 6.06 7.33
N MET A 203 23.22 6.40 6.53
CA MET A 203 23.18 6.00 5.14
C MET A 203 24.03 6.92 4.27
N SER A 204 24.82 6.31 3.40
CA SER A 204 25.55 7.01 2.35
C SER A 204 24.57 7.78 1.46
N ASN A 205 24.92 9.00 1.05
CA ASN A 205 24.16 9.68 0.01
C ASN A 205 24.11 8.79 -1.23
N LEU A 206 22.90 8.52 -1.72
CA LEU A 206 22.69 7.73 -2.94
C LEU A 206 23.43 8.41 -4.11
N LYS A 207 24.33 7.68 -4.76
CA LYS A 207 25.03 8.15 -5.96
C LYS A 207 24.21 7.74 -7.18
N PHE A 208 23.63 8.71 -7.89
CA PHE A 208 22.80 8.46 -9.07
C PHE A 208 23.53 8.84 -10.36
N LYS A 209 23.26 8.13 -11.46
CA LYS A 209 23.56 8.61 -12.82
C LYS A 209 22.30 9.30 -13.36
N PHE A 210 22.39 10.59 -13.64
CA PHE A 210 21.31 11.35 -14.28
C PHE A 210 21.41 11.16 -15.80
N ASN A 211 20.30 10.85 -16.47
CA ASN A 211 20.29 10.73 -17.94
C ASN A 211 19.56 11.94 -18.54
N ASP A 212 20.34 12.92 -19.01
CA ASP A 212 19.84 14.15 -19.64
C ASP A 212 18.99 13.89 -20.91
N GLN A 213 19.10 12.71 -21.52
CA GLN A 213 18.41 12.35 -22.77
C GLN A 213 16.88 12.19 -22.63
N ILE A 214 16.36 12.03 -21.40
CA ILE A 214 14.92 11.86 -21.16
C ILE A 214 14.17 13.20 -21.32
N ILE A 215 14.83 14.34 -21.09
CA ILE A 215 14.23 15.68 -21.21
C ILE A 215 13.87 15.97 -22.69
N GLU A 216 14.73 15.56 -23.63
CA GLU A 216 14.53 15.87 -25.06
C GLU A 216 13.32 15.12 -25.66
N LEU A 217 13.09 13.87 -25.26
CA LEU A 217 11.96 13.05 -25.70
C LEU A 217 10.61 13.55 -25.16
N ILE A 218 10.57 14.04 -23.92
CA ILE A 218 9.36 14.60 -23.30
C ILE A 218 9.02 15.96 -23.93
N HIS A 219 10.02 16.80 -24.19
CA HIS A 219 9.82 18.10 -24.84
C HIS A 219 9.34 17.99 -26.29
N LEU A 220 9.77 16.98 -27.04
CA LEU A 220 9.31 16.72 -28.41
C LEU A 220 7.82 16.31 -28.46
N ASN A 221 7.36 15.46 -27.54
CA ASN A 221 5.97 14.99 -27.49
C ASN A 221 4.96 16.08 -27.06
N VAL A 222 5.40 17.07 -26.28
CA VAL A 222 4.54 18.19 -25.87
C VAL A 222 4.40 19.23 -26.99
N LYS A 223 5.42 19.39 -27.84
CA LYS A 223 5.41 20.37 -28.94
C LYS A 223 4.54 19.93 -30.12
N THR A 224 4.45 18.63 -30.38
CA THR A 224 3.63 18.06 -31.47
C THR A 224 2.13 18.12 -31.19
N LEU A 225 1.70 18.24 -29.93
CA LEU A 225 0.28 18.30 -29.55
C LEU A 225 -0.37 19.69 -29.68
N LYS A 226 0.39 20.76 -29.97
CA LYS A 226 -0.10 22.16 -29.94
C LYS A 226 -0.31 22.82 -31.31
N LEU A 227 -0.19 22.09 -32.41
CA LEU A 227 -0.32 22.64 -33.76
C LEU A 227 -1.38 21.83 -34.52
N GLU A 228 -2.65 22.23 -34.42
CA GLU A 228 -3.66 22.16 -35.50
C GLU A 228 -5.04 22.56 -34.94
N GLU A 229 -5.34 23.86 -34.94
CA GLU A 229 -6.72 24.35 -35.01
C GLU A 229 -6.71 25.68 -35.79
N LYS A 230 -7.20 25.64 -37.03
CA LYS A 230 -7.43 26.81 -37.87
C LYS A 230 -8.83 26.64 -38.48
N ASP A 231 -9.81 27.32 -37.91
CA ASP A 231 -11.16 27.41 -38.45
C ASP A 231 -11.31 28.71 -39.25
N GLU A 232 -11.64 28.59 -40.54
CA GLU A 232 -12.25 29.65 -41.33
C GLU A 232 -13.41 29.06 -42.14
N ILE A 233 -14.61 29.62 -41.98
CA ILE A 233 -15.80 29.32 -42.80
C ILE A 233 -16.24 30.62 -43.49
N PRO A 234 -16.41 30.65 -44.84
CA PRO A 234 -17.18 31.68 -45.51
C PRO A 234 -18.65 31.30 -45.67
N SER A 235 -19.49 32.32 -45.46
CA SER A 235 -20.95 32.37 -45.53
C SER A 235 -21.57 32.27 -46.95
N ALA A 236 -22.87 31.94 -46.97
CA ALA A 236 -23.90 32.10 -48.04
C ALA A 236 -24.37 30.76 -48.63
N SER A 237 -25.64 30.51 -48.97
CA SER A 237 -26.88 31.29 -48.97
C SER A 237 -28.08 30.33 -48.96
N ALA A 238 -29.23 30.86 -48.52
CA ALA A 238 -30.49 30.18 -48.30
C ALA A 238 -31.14 29.63 -49.58
N THR A 239 -31.28 28.30 -49.71
CA THR A 239 -32.28 27.69 -50.61
C THR A 239 -32.68 26.23 -50.30
N ILE A 240 -32.37 25.66 -49.13
CA ILE A 240 -32.63 24.22 -48.85
C ILE A 240 -33.33 24.02 -47.50
N ILE A 241 -34.45 24.70 -47.21
CA ILE A 241 -35.06 24.62 -45.86
C ILE A 241 -36.06 23.45 -45.66
N PRO A 242 -36.84 22.94 -46.65
CA PRO A 242 -37.75 21.83 -46.38
C PRO A 242 -37.10 20.44 -46.49
N VAL A 243 -36.03 20.29 -47.27
CA VAL A 243 -35.33 19.01 -47.46
C VAL A 243 -34.25 18.79 -46.37
N TYR A 244 -33.64 19.86 -45.85
CA TYR A 244 -32.60 19.78 -44.82
C TYR A 244 -33.14 19.38 -43.45
N ARG A 245 -34.42 19.60 -43.13
CA ARG A 245 -34.98 19.30 -41.79
C ARG A 245 -35.11 17.79 -41.55
N THR A 246 -35.47 17.03 -42.58
CA THR A 246 -35.55 15.56 -42.56
C THR A 246 -34.17 14.92 -42.70
N PHE A 247 -33.27 15.50 -43.49
CA PHE A 247 -31.88 15.03 -43.58
C PHE A 247 -31.03 15.37 -42.34
N LYS A 248 -31.27 16.47 -41.63
CA LYS A 248 -30.49 16.85 -40.43
C LYS A 248 -30.72 15.88 -39.28
N ALA A 249 -31.95 15.39 -39.09
CA ALA A 249 -32.25 14.37 -38.09
C ALA A 249 -31.56 13.03 -38.41
N PHE A 250 -31.48 12.66 -39.69
CA PHE A 250 -30.81 11.44 -40.14
C PHE A 250 -29.28 11.56 -40.10
N ILE A 251 -28.73 12.71 -40.47
CA ILE A 251 -27.29 12.98 -40.45
C ILE A 251 -26.78 13.09 -39.00
N LEU A 252 -27.54 13.70 -38.08
CA LEU A 252 -27.15 13.75 -36.65
C LEU A 252 -27.08 12.34 -36.05
N THR A 253 -28.09 11.50 -36.30
CA THR A 253 -28.15 10.15 -35.72
C THR A 253 -27.07 9.24 -36.29
N VAL A 254 -26.84 9.29 -37.61
CA VAL A 254 -25.81 8.47 -38.26
C VAL A 254 -24.40 8.96 -37.88
N LEU A 255 -24.15 10.27 -37.83
CA LEU A 255 -22.86 10.80 -37.38
C LEU A 255 -22.57 10.43 -35.93
N SER A 256 -23.56 10.48 -35.04
CA SER A 256 -23.38 10.02 -33.66
C SER A 256 -22.98 8.54 -33.58
N LEU A 257 -23.56 7.67 -34.40
CA LEU A 257 -23.20 6.25 -34.44
C LEU A 257 -21.78 6.03 -34.99
N VAL A 258 -21.41 6.75 -36.04
CA VAL A 258 -20.05 6.67 -36.61
C VAL A 258 -19.02 7.21 -35.62
N PHE A 259 -19.31 8.31 -34.92
CA PHE A 259 -18.43 8.85 -33.87
C PHE A 259 -18.27 7.87 -32.71
N VAL A 260 -19.35 7.19 -32.30
CA VAL A 260 -19.29 6.17 -31.25
C VAL A 260 -18.46 4.97 -31.69
N LEU A 261 -18.61 4.50 -32.94
CA LEU A 261 -17.79 3.41 -33.48
C LEU A 261 -16.32 3.79 -33.61
N ILE A 262 -16.03 5.01 -34.06
CA ILE A 262 -14.67 5.56 -34.12
C ILE A 262 -14.10 5.69 -32.70
N PHE A 263 -14.89 6.20 -31.74
CA PHE A 263 -14.49 6.30 -30.34
C PHE A 263 -14.19 4.93 -29.72
N PHE A 264 -15.03 3.92 -29.96
CA PHE A 264 -14.75 2.53 -29.54
C PHE A 264 -13.54 1.95 -30.25
N PHE A 265 -13.32 2.26 -31.53
CA PHE A 265 -12.12 1.86 -32.26
C PHE A 265 -10.87 2.52 -31.70
N PHE A 266 -10.92 3.80 -31.32
CA PHE A 266 -9.82 4.48 -30.64
C PHE A 266 -9.60 3.94 -29.23
N ILE A 267 -10.65 3.67 -28.45
CA ILE A 267 -10.54 2.98 -27.15
C ILE A 267 -10.00 1.56 -27.32
N TYR A 268 -10.33 0.86 -28.39
CA TYR A 268 -9.84 -0.50 -28.65
C TYR A 268 -8.37 -0.50 -29.11
N LYS A 269 -8.02 0.37 -30.06
CA LYS A 269 -6.70 0.44 -30.71
C LYS A 269 -5.67 1.18 -29.87
N TYR A 270 -6.10 2.21 -29.13
CA TYR A 270 -5.24 3.05 -28.31
C TYR A 270 -5.54 2.90 -26.81
N ASN A 271 -6.23 1.82 -26.40
CA ASN A 271 -6.25 1.47 -24.98
C ASN A 271 -4.81 1.20 -24.52
N PRO A 272 -4.23 2.02 -23.63
CA PRO A 272 -2.93 1.72 -23.05
C PRO A 272 -2.98 0.43 -22.22
N LEU A 273 -4.17 -0.15 -21.99
CA LEU A 273 -4.39 -1.43 -21.31
C LEU A 273 -3.65 -2.61 -21.95
N GLY A 274 -3.25 -2.62 -23.22
CA GLY A 274 -2.48 -3.76 -23.78
C GLY A 274 -1.09 -3.88 -23.16
N THR A 275 -0.31 -2.80 -23.27
CA THR A 275 1.06 -2.70 -22.74
C THR A 275 1.07 -2.49 -21.23
N TYR A 276 0.12 -1.70 -20.72
CA TYR A 276 -0.11 -1.54 -19.28
C TYR A 276 -0.54 -2.85 -18.65
N ARG A 277 -1.44 -3.66 -19.25
CA ARG A 277 -1.75 -5.00 -18.72
C ARG A 277 -0.55 -5.92 -18.83
N ARG A 278 0.32 -5.85 -19.83
CA ARG A 278 1.48 -6.74 -19.87
C ARG A 278 2.48 -6.43 -18.74
N ASN A 279 2.82 -5.16 -18.56
CA ASN A 279 3.72 -4.73 -17.47
C ASN A 279 3.04 -4.84 -16.09
N PHE A 280 1.75 -4.54 -16.00
CA PHE A 280 0.94 -4.76 -14.81
C PHE A 280 0.79 -6.24 -14.51
N MET A 281 0.65 -7.13 -15.50
CA MET A 281 0.56 -8.58 -15.29
C MET A 281 1.93 -9.16 -14.91
N GLU A 282 3.04 -8.70 -15.48
CA GLU A 282 4.38 -9.11 -15.04
C GLU A 282 4.64 -8.65 -13.59
N LYS A 283 4.28 -7.41 -13.25
CA LYS A 283 4.42 -6.85 -11.90
C LYS A 283 3.43 -7.44 -10.90
N TYR A 284 2.17 -7.64 -11.31
CA TYR A 284 1.14 -8.38 -10.59
C TYR A 284 1.60 -9.80 -10.39
N ASN A 285 2.25 -10.45 -11.36
CA ASN A 285 2.78 -11.81 -11.20
C ASN A 285 3.99 -11.85 -10.27
N THR A 286 4.81 -10.81 -10.19
CA THR A 286 5.89 -10.72 -9.19
C THR A 286 5.33 -10.46 -7.78
N ILE A 287 4.44 -9.47 -7.62
CA ILE A 287 3.73 -9.20 -6.36
C ILE A 287 2.91 -10.42 -5.94
N ARG A 288 2.18 -11.04 -6.86
CA ARG A 288 1.44 -12.30 -6.67
C ARG A 288 2.38 -13.44 -6.35
N ARG A 289 3.59 -13.54 -6.92
CA ARG A 289 4.56 -14.57 -6.53
C ARG A 289 5.00 -14.38 -5.08
N TYR A 290 5.39 -13.17 -4.67
CA TYR A 290 5.72 -12.88 -3.27
C TYR A 290 4.54 -13.08 -2.31
N LEU A 291 3.35 -12.59 -2.67
CA LEU A 291 2.14 -12.78 -1.89
C LEU A 291 1.69 -14.24 -1.86
N ASN A 292 1.82 -14.98 -2.96
CA ASN A 292 1.51 -16.41 -3.01
C ASN A 292 2.53 -17.20 -2.20
N ASP A 293 3.81 -16.85 -2.20
CA ASP A 293 4.82 -17.55 -1.41
C ASP A 293 4.53 -17.37 0.09
N ILE A 294 4.20 -16.14 0.50
CA ILE A 294 3.74 -15.81 1.86
C ILE A 294 2.41 -16.50 2.18
N ASN A 295 1.43 -16.46 1.28
CA ASN A 295 0.11 -17.07 1.49
C ASN A 295 0.18 -18.60 1.47
N MET A 296 1.04 -19.22 0.67
CA MET A 296 1.24 -20.67 0.64
C MET A 296 1.89 -21.15 1.93
N HIS A 297 2.90 -20.43 2.43
CA HIS A 297 3.46 -20.69 3.76
C HIS A 297 2.39 -20.56 4.85
N LYS A 298 1.55 -19.53 4.78
CA LYS A 298 0.48 -19.28 5.76
C LYS A 298 -0.68 -20.27 5.67
N ILE A 299 -1.10 -20.68 4.47
CA ILE A 299 -2.13 -21.71 4.26
C ILE A 299 -1.61 -23.07 4.73
N MET A 300 -0.34 -23.39 4.48
CA MET A 300 0.28 -24.60 5.02
C MET A 300 0.33 -24.57 6.55
N GLU A 301 0.69 -23.44 7.14
CA GLU A 301 0.75 -23.25 8.60
C GLU A 301 -0.65 -23.30 9.24
N CYS A 302 -1.65 -22.62 8.66
CA CYS A 302 -3.05 -22.70 9.08
C CYS A 302 -3.61 -24.13 8.95
N ASN A 303 -3.37 -24.83 7.84
CA ASN A 303 -3.82 -26.21 7.64
C ASN A 303 -3.13 -27.16 8.62
N PHE A 304 -1.86 -26.92 8.93
CA PHE A 304 -1.12 -27.68 9.94
C PHE A 304 -1.76 -27.52 11.33
N TYR A 305 -2.05 -26.29 11.76
CA TYR A 305 -2.73 -26.05 13.04
C TYR A 305 -4.18 -26.56 13.07
N LEU A 306 -4.92 -26.46 11.96
CA LEU A 306 -6.26 -27.03 11.85
C LEU A 306 -6.23 -28.56 11.98
N ASN A 307 -5.29 -29.21 11.29
CA ASN A 307 -5.12 -30.65 11.34
C ASN A 307 -4.68 -31.14 12.72
N GLN A 308 -3.82 -30.39 13.42
CA GLN A 308 -3.46 -30.69 14.81
C GLN A 308 -4.68 -30.61 15.74
N LYS A 309 -5.48 -29.55 15.62
CA LYS A 309 -6.69 -29.36 16.44
C LYS A 309 -7.76 -30.42 16.16
N ILE A 310 -7.91 -30.85 14.90
CA ILE A 310 -8.81 -31.96 14.52
C ILE A 310 -8.28 -33.29 15.09
N SER A 311 -6.98 -33.55 14.96
CA SER A 311 -6.34 -34.77 15.48
C SER A 311 -6.43 -34.88 17.02
N GLU A 312 -6.34 -33.76 17.74
CA GLU A 312 -6.54 -33.74 19.19
C GLU A 312 -8.01 -34.00 19.57
N SER A 313 -8.98 -33.55 18.75
CA SER A 313 -10.41 -33.80 19.00
C SER A 313 -10.85 -35.24 18.73
N ASP A 314 -10.20 -35.95 17.80
CA ASP A 314 -10.48 -37.36 17.51
C ASP A 314 -9.97 -38.31 18.62
N HIS A 315 -8.96 -37.91 19.39
CA HIS A 315 -8.42 -38.70 20.49
C HIS A 315 -9.28 -38.69 21.77
N PHE A 316 -10.32 -37.86 21.86
CA PHE A 316 -11.21 -37.81 23.04
C PHE A 316 -12.58 -38.48 22.86
N ASN A 317 -12.84 -39.15 21.72
CA ASN A 317 -14.03 -39.98 21.54
C ASN A 317 -13.79 -41.45 21.94
N LEU A 318 -13.48 -41.69 23.22
CA LEU A 318 -13.59 -43.03 23.82
C LEU A 318 -14.98 -43.14 24.47
N ALA A 319 -15.88 -43.81 23.76
CA ALA A 319 -17.22 -44.14 24.21
C ALA A 319 -17.17 -44.93 25.53
N TYR A 320 -17.87 -44.43 26.55
CA TYR A 320 -18.25 -45.22 27.72
C TYR A 320 -19.17 -46.35 27.26
N TYR A 321 -18.71 -47.60 27.34
CA TYR A 321 -19.58 -48.76 27.38
C TYR A 321 -19.61 -49.32 28.80
N THR A 322 -20.78 -49.18 29.42
CA THR A 322 -21.23 -49.88 30.61
C THR A 322 -21.30 -51.39 30.37
N PHE A 323 -20.82 -52.19 31.31
CA PHE A 323 -21.48 -53.41 31.79
C PHE A 323 -21.23 -53.59 33.28
#